data_AF-A0A8J6JK45-F1
#
_entry.id   AF-A0A8J6JK45-F1
#
_cell.length_a   1.000
_cell.length_b   1.000
_cell.length_c   1.000
_cell.angle_alpha   90.00
_cell.angle_beta   90.00
_cell.angle_gamma   90.00
#
_symmetry.space_group_name_H-M   'P 1'
#
loop_
_entity.id
_entity.type
_entity.pdbx_description
1 polymer ?
#
loop_
_entity_poly.entity_id
_entity_poly.type
_entity_poly.pdbx_seq_one_letter_code
_entity_poly.pdbx_strand_id
1 'polypeptide(L)'
;MQKTRLGISVGLLGAAIYFMGLFSGYLLAVLLAGYVLLFEENSWLRKNAVKAMSVMAVFSLLITVLNLVPNAIGFINDVVSIFGGSFYVAFLSNLISAAVAALNIIEKLLIIGLGVKALTQGTIAVPVVDNLINKYMG
;
A
#
# COMPACT_ATOMS: atom_id res chain seq x y z
N MET A 1 -18.42 5.22 -20.92
CA MET A 1 -17.15 4.96 -20.20
C MET A 1 -16.01 5.50 -21.04
N GLN A 2 -15.19 6.40 -20.50
CA GLN A 2 -13.99 6.87 -21.19
C GLN A 2 -12.97 5.72 -21.29
N LYS A 3 -12.31 5.63 -22.44
CA LYS A 3 -11.23 4.67 -22.70
C LYS A 3 -9.88 5.35 -22.50
N THR A 4 -8.90 4.59 -22.06
CA THR A 4 -7.50 4.97 -21.93
C THR A 4 -6.83 4.93 -23.31
N ARG A 5 -5.60 5.42 -23.43
CA ARG A 5 -4.83 5.33 -24.68
C ARG A 5 -4.50 3.87 -25.05
N LEU A 6 -4.55 2.96 -24.09
CA LEU A 6 -4.48 1.50 -24.28
C LEU A 6 -5.78 0.87 -24.82
N GLY A 7 -6.85 1.65 -24.98
CA GLY A 7 -8.14 1.16 -25.49
C GLY A 7 -9.00 0.43 -24.47
N ILE A 8 -8.53 0.27 -23.23
CA ILE A 8 -9.28 -0.31 -22.11
C ILE A 8 -10.06 0.77 -21.35
N SER A 9 -11.05 0.39 -20.54
CA SER A 9 -11.80 1.39 -19.77
C SER A 9 -10.92 2.01 -18.68
N VAL A 10 -11.12 3.31 -18.44
CA VAL A 10 -10.43 4.05 -17.37
C VAL A 10 -10.62 3.39 -15.99
N GLY A 11 -11.82 2.87 -15.73
CA GLY A 11 -12.11 2.15 -14.49
C GLY A 11 -11.36 0.83 -14.37
N LEU A 12 -11.22 0.09 -15.48
CA LEU A 12 -10.46 -1.16 -15.52
C LEU A 12 -8.96 -0.92 -15.29
N LEU A 13 -8.37 0.10 -15.92
CA LEU A 13 -6.97 0.44 -15.68
C LEU A 13 -6.75 0.92 -14.24
N GLY A 14 -7.68 1.71 -13.70
CA GLY A 14 -7.64 2.12 -12.29
C GLY A 14 -7.72 0.94 -11.32
N ALA A 15 -8.60 -0.02 -11.58
CA ALA A 15 -8.69 -1.25 -10.79
C ALA A 15 -7.44 -2.13 -10.91
N ALA A 16 -6.86 -2.21 -12.11
CA ALA A 16 -5.63 -2.96 -12.37
C ALA A 16 -4.47 -2.48 -11.50
N ILE A 17 -4.30 -1.16 -11.28
CA ILE A 17 -3.25 -0.63 -10.41
C ILE A 17 -3.39 -1.17 -8.97
N TYR A 18 -4.61 -1.16 -8.42
CA TYR A 18 -4.86 -1.70 -7.08
C TYR A 18 -4.62 -3.21 -7.01
N PHE A 19 -5.16 -3.98 -7.96
CA PHE A 19 -5.01 -5.43 -7.93
C PHE A 19 -3.57 -5.88 -8.21
N MET A 20 -2.82 -5.19 -9.07
CA MET A 20 -1.42 -5.52 -9.31
C MET A 20 -0.54 -5.32 -8.07
N GLY A 21 -0.90 -4.35 -7.22
CA GLY A 21 -0.28 -4.18 -5.90
C GLY A 21 -0.48 -5.38 -4.96
N LEU A 22 -1.53 -6.17 -5.15
CA LEU A 22 -1.79 -7.39 -4.36
C LEU A 22 -1.02 -8.60 -4.89
N PHE A 23 -0.94 -8.77 -6.22
CA PHE A 23 -0.43 -10.00 -6.84
C PHE A 23 1.07 -10.00 -7.14
N SER A 24 1.65 -8.84 -7.49
CA SER A 24 3.05 -8.73 -7.95
C SER A 24 3.94 -7.90 -7.03
N GLY A 25 3.39 -7.46 -5.90
CA GLY A 25 3.99 -6.42 -5.06
C GLY A 25 3.90 -5.03 -5.70
N TYR A 26 4.75 -4.12 -5.23
CA TYR A 26 4.67 -2.70 -5.59
C TYR A 26 5.18 -2.38 -6.99
N LEU A 27 6.00 -3.23 -7.61
CA LEU A 27 6.71 -2.87 -8.84
C LEU A 27 5.77 -2.65 -10.04
N LEU A 28 4.85 -3.58 -10.32
CA LEU A 28 3.89 -3.38 -11.43
C LEU A 28 2.90 -2.26 -11.13
N ALA A 29 2.49 -2.09 -9.86
CA ALA A 29 1.63 -0.99 -9.45
C ALA A 29 2.29 0.37 -9.73
N VAL A 30 3.58 0.51 -9.40
CA VAL A 30 4.39 1.70 -9.70
C VAL A 30 4.51 1.93 -11.20
N LEU A 31 4.78 0.88 -12.00
CA LEU A 31 4.90 1.01 -13.45
C LEU A 31 3.59 1.45 -14.10
N LEU A 32 2.46 0.86 -13.70
CA LEU A 32 1.15 1.25 -14.22
C LEU A 32 0.74 2.65 -13.76
N ALA A 33 1.02 3.00 -12.49
CA ALA A 33 0.76 4.35 -12.00
C ALA A 33 1.64 5.39 -12.72
N GLY A 34 2.91 5.06 -12.97
CA GLY A 34 3.84 5.88 -13.75
C GLY A 34 3.37 6.06 -15.19
N TYR A 35 2.93 4.99 -15.85
CA TYR A 35 2.32 5.06 -17.17
C TYR A 35 1.12 6.00 -17.18
N VAL A 36 0.18 5.83 -16.23
CA VAL A 36 -1.01 6.69 -16.12
C VAL A 36 -0.63 8.14 -15.91
N LEU A 37 0.34 8.42 -15.03
CA LEU A 37 0.77 9.78 -14.75
C LEU A 37 1.45 10.46 -15.94
N LEU A 38 2.19 9.72 -16.76
CA LEU A 38 2.92 10.29 -17.89
C LEU A 38 2.09 10.38 -19.18
N PHE A 39 1.22 9.41 -19.43
CA PHE A 39 0.59 9.23 -20.74
C PHE A 39 -0.94 9.39 -20.75
N GLU A 40 -1.62 9.28 -19.60
CA GLU A 40 -3.08 9.41 -19.55
C GLU A 40 -3.49 10.85 -19.18
N GLU A 41 -4.47 11.38 -19.91
CA GLU A 41 -5.00 12.75 -19.68
C GLU A 41 -6.16 12.77 -18.67
N ASN A 42 -6.79 11.61 -18.43
CA ASN A 42 -7.94 11.52 -17.54
C ASN A 42 -7.56 11.89 -16.10
N SER A 43 -8.09 13.00 -15.59
CA SER A 43 -7.78 13.54 -14.27
C SER A 43 -8.19 12.61 -13.13
N TRP A 44 -9.34 11.94 -13.25
CA TRP A 44 -9.80 10.95 -12.28
C TRP A 44 -8.83 9.77 -12.18
N LEU A 45 -8.35 9.27 -13.32
CA LEU A 45 -7.43 8.14 -13.39
C LEU A 45 -6.07 8.48 -12.79
N ARG A 46 -5.53 9.67 -13.10
CA ARG A 46 -4.29 10.17 -12.51
C ARG A 46 -4.42 10.32 -10.99
N LYS A 47 -5.51 10.92 -10.50
CA LYS A 47 -5.79 11.00 -9.05
C LYS A 47 -5.91 9.61 -8.41
N ASN A 48 -6.59 8.68 -9.09
CA ASN A 48 -6.77 7.32 -8.60
C ASN A 48 -5.45 6.52 -8.57
N ALA A 49 -4.57 6.70 -9.56
CA ALA A 49 -3.24 6.10 -9.56
C ALA A 49 -2.38 6.61 -8.40
N VAL A 50 -2.38 7.92 -8.14
CA VAL A 50 -1.67 8.49 -6.99
C VAL A 50 -2.28 8.02 -5.67
N LYS A 51 -3.61 7.86 -5.61
CA LYS A 51 -4.28 7.28 -4.46
C LYS A 51 -3.84 5.86 -4.16
N ALA A 52 -3.78 5.00 -5.19
CA ALA A 52 -3.28 3.64 -5.03
C ALA A 52 -1.86 3.63 -4.45
N MET A 53 -0.97 4.43 -5.04
CA MET A 53 0.41 4.55 -4.58
C MET A 53 0.52 5.08 -3.14
N SER A 54 -0.30 6.07 -2.80
CA SER A 54 -0.26 6.70 -1.47
C SER A 54 -0.79 5.77 -0.38
N VAL A 55 -1.89 5.04 -0.64
CA VAL A 55 -2.41 4.04 0.30
C VAL A 55 -1.36 2.97 0.57
N MET A 56 -0.79 2.39 -0.48
CA MET A 56 0.28 1.39 -0.39
C MET A 56 1.48 1.90 0.43
N ALA A 57 1.94 3.13 0.14
CA ALA A 57 3.07 3.72 0.85
C ALA A 57 2.78 3.94 2.35
N VAL A 58 1.58 4.40 2.72
CA VAL A 58 1.21 4.64 4.12
C VAL A 58 1.18 3.33 4.91
N PHE A 59 0.53 2.28 4.38
CA PHE A 59 0.49 0.99 5.07
C PHE A 59 1.89 0.36 5.17
N SER A 60 2.69 0.41 4.10
CA SER A 60 4.08 -0.06 4.15
C SER A 60 4.87 0.67 5.22
N LEU A 61 4.74 1.99 5.34
CA LEU A 61 5.45 2.78 6.35
C LEU A 61 5.01 2.38 7.77
N LEU A 62 3.70 2.26 8.01
CA LEU A 62 3.17 1.83 9.32
C LEU A 62 3.69 0.44 9.71
N ILE A 63 3.67 -0.52 8.78
CA ILE A 63 4.17 -1.87 9.01
C ILE A 63 5.68 -1.85 9.26
N THR A 64 6.46 -1.07 8.50
CA THR A 64 7.90 -0.92 8.73
C THR A 64 8.20 -0.36 10.11
N VAL A 65 7.49 0.70 10.54
CA VAL A 65 7.69 1.32 11.86
C VAL A 65 7.38 0.33 12.98
N LEU A 66 6.28 -0.41 12.89
CA LEU A 66 5.95 -1.44 13.90
C LEU A 66 7.03 -2.51 13.98
N ASN A 67 7.53 -2.98 12.84
CA ASN A 67 8.58 -4.01 12.80
C ASN A 67 9.95 -3.54 13.32
N LEU A 68 10.19 -2.25 13.51
CA LEU A 68 11.44 -1.78 14.13
C LEU A 68 11.64 -2.37 15.53
N VAL A 69 10.56 -2.59 16.29
CA VAL A 69 10.62 -3.13 17.65
C VAL A 69 11.12 -4.59 17.66
N PRO A 70 10.46 -5.56 16.99
CA PRO A 70 10.96 -6.93 16.95
C PRO A 70 12.33 -7.04 16.26
N ASN A 71 12.62 -6.19 15.26
CA ASN A 71 13.93 -6.16 14.63
C ASN A 71 15.03 -5.73 15.60
N ALA A 72 14.77 -4.72 16.44
CA ALA A 72 15.72 -4.28 17.46
C ALA A 72 15.93 -5.35 18.55
N ILE A 73 14.85 -6.02 18.99
CA ILE A 73 14.95 -7.15 19.94
C ILE A 73 15.77 -8.29 19.34
N GLY A 74 15.51 -8.63 18.08
CA GLY A 74 16.25 -9.66 17.34
C GLY A 74 17.74 -9.33 17.25
N PHE A 75 18.07 -8.08 16.89
CA PHE A 75 19.45 -7.61 16.85
C PHE A 75 20.15 -7.75 18.21
N ILE A 76 19.51 -7.36 19.31
CA ILE A 76 20.08 -7.52 20.66
C ILE A 76 20.28 -9.01 20.97
N ASN A 77 19.31 -9.86 20.64
CA ASN A 77 19.44 -11.30 20.83
C ASN A 77 20.64 -11.88 20.08
N ASP A 78 20.82 -11.50 18.82
CA ASP A 78 21.96 -11.95 18.01
C ASP A 78 23.29 -11.52 18.64
N VAL A 79 23.39 -10.28 19.13
CA VAL A 79 24.59 -9.79 19.84
C VAL A 79 24.84 -10.59 21.12
N VAL A 80 23.81 -10.82 21.95
CA VAL A 80 23.94 -11.55 23.22
C VAL A 80 24.26 -13.03 22.99
N SER A 81 23.75 -13.62 21.91
CA SER A 81 24.00 -15.02 21.54
C SER A 81 25.46 -15.30 21.19
N ILE A 82 26.19 -14.31 20.66
CA ILE A 82 27.64 -14.42 20.40
C ILE A 82 28.41 -14.65 21.71
N PHE A 83 27.92 -14.10 22.83
CA PHE A 83 28.50 -14.28 24.16
C PHE A 83 27.88 -15.46 24.95
N GLY A 84 27.08 -16.30 24.29
CA GLY A 84 26.44 -17.47 24.91
C GLY A 84 25.20 -17.15 25.76
N GLY A 85 24.67 -15.92 25.68
CA GLY A 85 23.41 -15.56 26.32
C GLY A 85 22.20 -15.68 25.40
N SER A 86 21.00 -15.43 25.93
CA SER A 86 19.77 -15.33 25.14
C SER A 86 18.93 -14.16 25.64
N PHE A 87 18.42 -13.34 24.73
CA PHE A 87 17.54 -12.22 25.07
C PHE A 87 16.28 -12.29 24.21
N TYR A 88 15.17 -12.74 24.79
CA TYR A 88 13.91 -12.90 24.06
C TYR A 88 12.73 -12.32 24.84
N VAL A 89 12.01 -11.38 24.21
CA VAL A 89 10.78 -10.80 24.76
C VAL A 89 9.59 -11.26 23.93
N ALA A 90 9.16 -12.51 24.18
CA ALA A 90 8.11 -13.21 23.43
C ALA A 90 6.81 -12.41 23.32
N PHE A 91 6.37 -11.85 24.45
CA PHE A 91 5.11 -11.13 24.54
C PHE A 91 5.08 -9.91 23.62
N LEU A 92 6.14 -9.10 23.64
CA LEU A 92 6.20 -7.88 22.85
C LEU A 92 6.31 -8.18 21.35
N SER A 93 7.15 -9.15 20.96
CA SER A 93 7.26 -9.59 19.56
C SER A 93 5.94 -10.15 19.03
N ASN A 94 5.22 -10.95 19.81
CA ASN A 94 3.92 -11.50 19.41
C ASN A 94 2.84 -10.43 19.30
N LEU A 95 2.81 -9.46 20.23
CA LEU A 95 1.87 -8.33 20.18
C LEU A 95 2.07 -7.48 18.92
N ILE A 96 3.33 -7.13 18.62
CA ILE A 96 3.66 -6.35 17.41
C ILE A 96 3.35 -7.17 16.15
N SER A 97 3.68 -8.46 16.13
CA SER A 97 3.38 -9.33 15.00
C SER A 97 1.87 -9.42 14.73
N ALA A 98 1.05 -9.50 15.79
CA ALA A 98 -0.40 -9.48 15.67
C ALA A 98 -0.92 -8.14 15.11
N ALA A 99 -0.36 -7.01 15.55
CA ALA A 99 -0.69 -5.69 15.01
C ALA A 99 -0.32 -5.56 13.52
N VAL A 100 0.87 -6.02 13.14
CA VAL A 100 1.32 -6.07 11.74
C VAL A 100 0.42 -6.97 10.90
N ALA A 101 0.02 -8.14 11.42
CA ALA A 101 -0.91 -9.04 10.73
C ALA A 101 -2.28 -8.37 10.52
N ALA A 102 -2.81 -7.69 11.54
CA ALA A 102 -4.06 -6.95 11.43
C ALA A 102 -3.97 -5.83 10.37
N LEU A 103 -2.89 -5.04 10.37
CA LEU A 103 -2.68 -3.99 9.37
C LEU A 103 -2.58 -4.55 7.95
N ASN A 104 -1.87 -5.66 7.74
CA ASN A 104 -1.79 -6.32 6.43
C ASN A 104 -3.17 -6.78 5.93
N ILE A 105 -4.03 -7.29 6.82
CA ILE A 105 -5.39 -7.70 6.46
C ILE A 105 -6.21 -6.46 6.06
N ILE A 106 -6.14 -5.40 6.87
CA ILE A 106 -6.87 -4.14 6.61
C ILE A 106 -6.40 -3.53 5.28
N GLU A 107 -5.10 -3.46 5.02
CA GLU A 107 -4.53 -2.97 3.76
C GLU A 107 -5.10 -3.74 2.57
N LYS A 108 -5.03 -5.08 2.60
CA LYS A 108 -5.51 -5.93 1.51
C LYS A 108 -7.01 -5.74 1.26
N LEU A 109 -7.82 -5.70 2.32
CA LEU A 109 -9.26 -5.45 2.19
C LEU A 109 -9.56 -4.07 1.60
N LEU A 110 -8.81 -3.04 2.01
CA LEU A 110 -8.95 -1.69 1.49
C LEU A 110 -8.57 -1.61 0.02
N ILE A 111 -7.43 -2.21 -0.38
CA ILE A 111 -6.99 -2.26 -1.78
C ILE A 111 -8.00 -3.02 -2.65
N ILE A 112 -8.54 -4.14 -2.17
CA ILE A 112 -9.60 -4.88 -2.87
C ILE A 112 -10.84 -3.99 -3.03
N GLY A 113 -11.29 -3.35 -1.96
CA GLY A 113 -12.46 -2.46 -1.98
C GLY A 113 -12.28 -1.28 -2.95
N LEU A 114 -11.10 -0.66 -2.94
CA LEU A 114 -10.74 0.42 -3.86
C LEU A 114 -10.66 -0.07 -5.32
N GLY A 115 -10.07 -1.24 -5.55
CA GLY A 115 -10.01 -1.86 -6.88
C GLY A 115 -11.40 -2.15 -7.46
N VAL A 116 -12.29 -2.74 -6.67
CA VAL A 116 -13.68 -3.02 -7.08
C VAL A 116 -14.44 -1.71 -7.35
N LYS A 117 -14.30 -0.69 -6.48
CA LYS A 117 -14.94 0.61 -6.70
C LYS A 117 -14.38 1.35 -7.91
N ALA A 118 -13.09 1.19 -8.21
CA ALA A 118 -12.47 1.81 -9.37
C ALA A 118 -13.07 1.33 -10.70
N LEU A 119 -13.58 0.08 -10.76
CA LEU A 119 -14.26 -0.45 -11.97
C LEU A 119 -15.45 0.39 -12.41
N THR A 120 -16.17 1.00 -11.45
CA THR A 120 -17.31 1.88 -11.71
C THR A 120 -16.93 3.36 -11.69
N GLN A 121 -15.63 3.68 -11.73
CA GLN A 121 -15.08 5.02 -11.50
C GLN A 121 -15.41 5.62 -10.12
N GLY A 122 -15.78 4.77 -9.17
CA GLY A 122 -15.96 5.15 -7.78
C GLY A 122 -14.65 5.10 -6.99
N THR A 123 -14.67 5.67 -5.79
CA THR A 123 -13.55 5.58 -4.83
C THR A 123 -14.10 5.44 -3.41
N ILE A 124 -13.30 4.88 -2.51
CA ILE A 124 -13.59 4.85 -1.07
C ILE A 124 -12.83 5.98 -0.43
N ALA A 125 -13.49 6.81 0.39
CA ALA A 125 -12.82 7.89 1.09
C ALA A 125 -11.79 7.34 2.08
N VAL A 126 -10.54 7.77 1.92
CA VAL A 126 -9.44 7.49 2.84
C VAL A 126 -8.91 8.86 3.27
N PRO A 127 -9.46 9.47 4.34
CA PRO A 127 -9.29 10.90 4.63
C PRO A 127 -7.83 11.35 4.70
N VAL A 128 -6.95 10.53 5.29
CA VAL A 128 -5.53 10.83 5.42
C VAL A 128 -4.86 10.94 4.04
N VAL A 129 -5.18 10.02 3.12
CA VAL A 129 -4.63 9.99 1.77
C VAL A 129 -5.29 11.03 0.88
N ASP A 130 -6.61 11.17 0.96
CA ASP A 130 -7.38 12.11 0.15
C ASP A 130 -6.98 13.56 0.45
N ASN A 131 -6.71 13.89 1.71
CA ASN A 131 -6.20 15.22 2.10
C ASN A 131 -4.81 15.50 1.51
N LEU A 132 -3.91 14.50 1.50
CA LEU A 132 -2.58 14.64 0.90
C LEU A 132 -2.70 14.87 -0.62
N ILE A 133 -3.54 14.09 -1.30
CA ILE A 133 -3.72 14.21 -2.75
C ILE A 133 -4.35 15.55 -3.13
N ASN A 134 -5.40 15.97 -2.42
CA ASN A 134 -6.08 17.24 -2.68
C ASN A 134 -5.16 18.44 -2.47
N LYS A 135 -4.16 18.33 -1.58
CA LYS A 135 -3.18 19.39 -1.36
C LYS A 135 -2.20 19.56 -2.52
N TYR A 136 -1.85 18.48 -3.23
CA TYR A 136 -0.81 18.50 -4.27
C TYR A 136 -1.32 18.31 -5.70
N MET A 137 -2.57 17.87 -5.87
CA MET A 137 -3.22 17.63 -7.17
C MET A 137 -4.61 18.27 -7.26
N GLY A 138 -4.93 19.15 -6.30
CA GLY A 138 -6.17 19.94 -6.25
C GLY A 138 -6.23 20.97 -7.35
#